data_AF-A0A3M0KEX0-F1
#
_entry.id   AF-A0A3M0KEX0-F1
#
_cell.length_a   1.000
_cell.length_b   1.000
_cell.length_c   1.000
_cell.angle_alpha   90.00
_cell.angle_beta   90.00
_cell.angle_gamma   90.00
#
_symmetry.space_group_name_H-M   'P 1'
#
loop_
_entity.id
_entity.type
_entity.pdbx_description
1 polymer ?
#
loop_
_entity_poly.entity_id
_entity_poly.type
_entity_poly.pdbx_seq_one_letter_code
_entity_poly.pdbx_strand_id
1 'polypeptide(L)'
;MLLVALEITDNEILELVHSALGRMTVIRQIFPLSRDNNQRCMRNNHRISSLLCDPQEGYLQMLQVSNLYLYDSVLMLANAFHRKLEDRKWHSMASLNCMRKSTKPWNGGRSMLETIKKGHITGLTGVMEFREDGANPYVQFEILGTSYSETFGKDVRRLATWDSEKGLNGSLQERRLGNDLQGVTLKVVTVLEEPFVMVAENILGQPKRYKGFSIDVLDALAKNLGFKYEIYQAPDGKYGHQLQNSSWNGMIGELINKVRKEEAAFKNITGE
;
A
#
# COMPACT_ATOMS: atom_id res chain seq x y z
N MET A 1 9.57 -0.95 3.64
CA MET A 1 9.13 -1.97 4.62
C MET A 1 7.79 -2.54 4.15
N LEU A 2 7.64 -3.86 4.10
CA LEU A 2 6.38 -4.52 3.76
C LEU A 2 5.74 -5.03 5.04
N LEU A 3 4.49 -4.63 5.29
CA LEU A 3 3.67 -5.15 6.38
C LEU A 3 2.50 -5.92 5.79
N VAL A 4 2.35 -7.18 6.21
CA VAL A 4 1.17 -8.00 5.90
C VAL A 4 0.47 -8.25 7.23
N ALA A 5 -0.71 -7.65 7.40
CA ALA A 5 -1.48 -7.76 8.61
C ALA A 5 -2.93 -8.09 8.26
N LEU A 6 -3.47 -9.14 8.88
CA LEU A 6 -4.86 -9.54 8.67
C LEU A 6 -5.82 -8.57 9.35
N GLU A 7 -5.41 -8.04 10.50
CA GLU A 7 -6.17 -7.10 11.33
C GLU A 7 -5.27 -5.90 11.61
N ILE A 8 -5.48 -4.81 10.87
CA ILE A 8 -4.85 -3.53 11.15
C ILE A 8 -5.80 -2.39 10.76
N THR A 9 -6.03 -1.50 11.72
CA THR A 9 -6.95 -0.37 11.58
C THR A 9 -6.31 0.80 10.83
N ASP A 10 -7.13 1.71 10.31
CA ASP A 10 -6.61 2.90 9.62
C ASP A 10 -5.74 3.77 10.54
N ASN A 11 -6.13 3.90 11.82
CA ASN A 11 -5.37 4.67 12.81
C ASN A 11 -3.98 4.06 13.07
N GLU A 12 -3.89 2.74 13.25
CA GLU A 12 -2.61 2.05 13.43
C GLU A 12 -1.71 2.18 12.20
N ILE A 13 -2.29 2.11 11.00
CA ILE A 13 -1.54 2.33 9.76
C ILE A 13 -0.97 3.76 9.73
N LEU A 14 -1.77 4.77 10.08
CA LEU A 14 -1.32 6.16 10.11
C LEU A 14 -0.19 6.37 11.12
N GLU A 15 -0.31 5.85 12.34
CA GLU A 15 0.75 5.92 13.36
C GLU A 15 2.06 5.26 12.90
N LEU A 16 1.96 4.07 12.29
CA LEU A 16 3.12 3.36 11.73
C LEU A 16 3.77 4.15 10.58
N VAL A 17 2.97 4.76 9.72
CA VAL A 17 3.46 5.55 8.59
C VAL A 17 4.15 6.83 9.08
N HIS A 18 3.59 7.50 10.08
CA HIS A 18 4.21 8.70 10.67
C HIS A 18 5.57 8.39 11.31
N SER A 19 5.70 7.25 12.00
CA SER A 19 6.94 6.82 12.64
C SER A 19 7.98 6.21 11.68
N ALA A 20 7.56 5.64 10.54
CA ALA A 20 8.47 4.97 9.62
C ALA A 20 9.38 5.96 8.85
N LEU A 21 10.71 5.78 8.90
CA LEU A 21 11.66 6.65 8.18
C LEU A 21 11.67 6.47 6.65
N GLY A 22 10.95 5.48 6.10
CA GLY A 22 10.96 5.15 4.69
C GLY A 22 9.60 4.73 4.14
N ARG A 23 9.58 4.27 2.88
CA ARG A 23 8.33 3.82 2.24
C ARG A 23 7.79 2.56 2.92
N MET A 24 6.49 2.57 3.18
CA MET A 24 5.77 1.44 3.74
C MET A 24 4.68 0.99 2.77
N THR A 25 4.56 -0.33 2.61
CA THR A 25 3.47 -0.97 1.89
C THR A 25 2.73 -1.85 2.87
N VAL A 26 1.41 -1.67 2.95
CA VAL A 26 0.53 -2.43 3.83
C VAL A 26 -0.40 -3.28 2.98
N ILE A 27 -0.46 -4.57 3.27
CA ILE A 27 -1.44 -5.49 2.69
C ILE A 27 -2.35 -5.93 3.82
N ARG A 28 -3.65 -5.64 3.70
CA ARG A 28 -4.65 -6.09 4.67
C ARG A 28 -5.85 -6.73 3.98
N GLN A 29 -6.47 -7.67 4.68
CA GLN A 29 -7.68 -8.33 4.21
C GLN A 29 -8.83 -7.33 4.25
N ILE A 30 -9.67 -7.35 3.21
CA ILE A 30 -10.88 -6.54 3.14
C ILE A 30 -12.08 -7.42 2.83
N PHE A 31 -13.26 -6.93 3.19
CA PHE A 31 -14.54 -7.55 2.86
C PHE A 31 -15.34 -6.60 1.97
N PRO A 32 -16.14 -7.13 1.03
CA PRO A 32 -16.93 -6.29 0.14
C PRO A 32 -17.96 -5.48 0.93
N LEU A 33 -17.84 -4.15 0.84
CA LEU A 33 -18.85 -3.22 1.36
C LEU A 33 -20.17 -3.43 0.60
N SER A 34 -21.28 -3.56 1.33
CA SER A 34 -22.61 -3.59 0.74
C SER A 34 -22.83 -2.30 -0.06
N ARG A 35 -22.97 -2.41 -1.40
CA ARG A 35 -23.12 -1.26 -2.29
C ARG A 35 -24.50 -0.60 -2.26
N ASP A 36 -25.46 -1.18 -1.55
CA ASP A 36 -26.83 -0.67 -1.52
C ASP A 36 -27.15 0.04 -0.20
N ASN A 37 -26.94 1.37 -0.16
CA ASN A 37 -27.45 2.26 0.90
C ASN A 37 -28.98 2.24 1.04
N ASN A 38 -29.71 1.62 0.10
CA ASN A 38 -31.17 1.51 0.10
C ASN A 38 -31.71 0.11 0.41
N GLN A 39 -30.87 -0.89 0.65
CA GLN A 39 -31.38 -2.17 1.13
C GLN A 39 -31.62 -2.07 2.64
N ARG A 40 -32.89 -1.89 3.02
CA ARG A 40 -33.40 -2.36 4.33
C ARG A 40 -32.69 -3.67 4.63
N CYS A 41 -32.09 -3.81 5.81
CA CYS A 41 -31.29 -4.97 6.23
C CYS A 41 -32.14 -6.26 6.19
N MET A 42 -32.41 -6.74 4.99
CA MET A 42 -33.40 -7.72 4.60
C MET A 42 -32.78 -8.43 3.42
N ARG A 43 -32.23 -9.63 3.67
CA ARG A 43 -31.63 -10.46 2.62
C ARG A 43 -32.40 -11.77 2.57
N ASN A 44 -33.02 -12.09 1.44
CA ASN A 44 -33.87 -13.28 1.28
C ASN A 44 -34.93 -13.42 2.41
N ASN A 45 -35.68 -12.35 2.70
CA ASN A 45 -36.67 -12.26 3.81
C ASN A 45 -36.12 -12.38 5.24
N HIS A 46 -34.80 -12.43 5.45
CA HIS A 46 -34.21 -12.39 6.78
C HIS A 46 -33.86 -10.95 7.18
N ARG A 47 -34.47 -10.48 8.27
CA ARG A 47 -34.13 -9.21 8.90
C ARG A 47 -32.78 -9.34 9.61
N ILE A 48 -31.77 -8.64 9.11
CA ILE A 48 -30.46 -8.53 9.73
C ILE A 48 -30.48 -7.30 10.65
N SER A 49 -29.77 -7.36 11.78
CA SER A 49 -29.57 -6.20 12.65
C SER A 49 -28.99 -5.05 11.83
N SER A 50 -29.56 -3.86 11.96
CA SER A 50 -29.04 -2.66 11.30
C SER A 50 -27.59 -2.39 11.69
N LEU A 51 -27.18 -2.77 12.91
CA LEU A 51 -25.80 -2.67 13.37
C LEU A 51 -24.80 -3.54 12.59
N LEU A 52 -25.26 -4.59 11.89
CA LEU A 52 -24.42 -5.51 11.13
C LEU A 52 -24.43 -5.22 9.63
N CYS A 53 -25.53 -4.64 9.10
CA CYS A 53 -25.66 -4.29 7.69
C CYS A 53 -25.41 -2.82 7.36
N ASP A 54 -25.66 -1.94 8.32
CA ASP A 54 -25.27 -0.52 8.33
C ASP A 54 -24.54 -0.20 9.65
N PRO A 55 -23.41 -0.88 9.91
CA PRO A 55 -22.55 -0.51 11.01
C PRO A 55 -22.04 0.90 10.70
N GLN A 56 -22.26 1.82 11.64
CA GLN A 56 -21.51 3.08 11.66
C GLN A 56 -20.05 2.71 11.40
N GLU A 57 -19.40 3.34 10.41
CA GLU A 57 -18.13 2.89 9.81
C GLU A 57 -17.07 2.44 10.84
N GLY A 58 -17.11 2.99 12.06
CA GLY A 58 -16.25 2.58 13.19
C GLY A 58 -16.55 1.22 13.86
N TYR A 59 -17.78 0.68 13.88
CA TYR A 59 -18.08 -0.55 14.64
C TYR A 59 -17.63 -1.84 13.93
N LEU A 60 -17.76 -1.93 12.59
CA LEU A 60 -17.14 -3.04 11.85
C LEU A 60 -15.63 -2.99 11.88
N GLN A 61 -15.04 -1.78 11.89
CA GLN A 61 -13.59 -1.63 12.04
C GLN A 61 -13.07 -2.16 13.40
N MET A 62 -13.93 -2.28 14.41
CA MET A 62 -13.59 -2.87 15.71
C MET A 62 -13.84 -4.38 15.81
N LEU A 63 -14.60 -4.98 14.88
CA LEU A 63 -14.87 -6.40 14.91
C LEU A 63 -13.70 -7.18 14.32
N GLN A 64 -13.19 -8.15 15.08
CA GLN A 64 -12.21 -9.11 14.58
C GLN A 64 -12.75 -9.85 13.36
N VAL A 65 -11.85 -10.24 12.44
CA VAL A 65 -12.16 -11.02 11.24
C VAL A 65 -12.89 -12.31 11.60
N SER A 66 -12.51 -12.93 12.74
CA SER A 66 -13.15 -14.12 13.29
C SER A 66 -14.66 -13.93 13.56
N ASN A 67 -15.08 -12.74 14.01
CA ASN A 67 -16.48 -12.44 14.31
C ASN A 67 -17.33 -12.38 13.04
N LEU A 68 -16.77 -11.88 11.94
CA LEU A 68 -17.44 -11.82 10.65
C LEU A 68 -17.68 -13.23 10.11
N TYR A 69 -16.65 -14.09 10.16
CA TYR A 69 -16.79 -15.50 9.78
C TYR A 69 -17.71 -16.27 10.72
N LEU A 70 -17.76 -15.95 12.01
CA LEU A 70 -18.70 -16.56 12.95
C LEU A 70 -20.15 -16.28 12.56
N TYR A 71 -20.47 -15.02 12.22
CA TYR A 71 -21.79 -14.63 11.76
C TYR A 71 -22.18 -15.42 10.49
N ASP A 72 -21.31 -15.44 9.49
CA ASP A 72 -21.54 -16.14 8.22
C ASP A 72 -21.64 -17.67 8.42
N SER A 73 -20.89 -18.23 9.37
CA SER A 73 -20.98 -19.65 9.74
C SER A 73 -22.36 -20.01 10.30
N VAL A 74 -22.91 -19.18 11.18
CA VAL A 74 -24.26 -19.39 11.73
C VAL A 74 -25.32 -19.28 10.63
N LEU A 75 -25.18 -18.30 9.73
CA LEU A 75 -26.07 -18.12 8.58
C LEU A 75 -26.04 -19.34 7.64
N MET A 76 -24.85 -19.88 7.36
CA MET A 76 -24.68 -21.10 6.56
C MET A 76 -25.35 -22.31 7.21
N LEU A 77 -25.14 -22.51 8.51
CA LEU A 77 -25.74 -23.61 9.26
C LEU A 77 -27.26 -23.52 9.30
N ALA A 78 -27.82 -22.31 9.51
CA ALA A 78 -29.26 -22.09 9.48
C ALA A 78 -29.86 -22.46 8.12
N ASN A 79 -29.21 -22.05 7.02
CA ASN A 79 -29.64 -22.40 5.66
C ASN A 79 -29.54 -23.91 5.40
N ALA A 80 -28.48 -24.57 5.88
CA ALA A 80 -28.32 -26.02 5.74
C ALA A 80 -29.42 -26.79 6.50
N PHE A 81 -29.75 -26.37 7.73
CA PHE A 81 -30.83 -26.96 8.51
C PHE A 81 -32.19 -26.74 7.86
N HIS A 82 -32.46 -25.53 7.37
CA HIS A 82 -33.68 -25.21 6.65
C HIS A 82 -33.88 -26.14 5.43
N ARG A 83 -32.86 -26.27 4.57
CA ARG A 83 -32.89 -27.17 3.40
C ARG A 83 -33.12 -28.63 3.79
N LYS A 84 -32.48 -29.13 4.86
CA LYS A 84 -32.69 -30.51 5.33
C LYS A 84 -34.11 -30.78 5.79
N LEU A 85 -34.73 -29.81 6.46
CA LEU A 85 -36.11 -29.90 6.93
C LEU A 85 -37.09 -29.84 5.74
N GLU A 86 -36.85 -28.94 4.80
CA GLU A 86 -37.64 -28.79 3.56
C GLU A 86 -37.61 -30.07 2.72
N ASP A 87 -36.41 -30.65 2.52
CA ASP A 87 -36.21 -31.91 1.79
C ASP A 87 -36.75 -33.15 2.53
N ARG A 88 -37.20 -33.01 3.78
CA ARG A 88 -37.60 -34.11 4.68
C ARG A 88 -36.50 -35.18 4.86
N LYS A 89 -35.23 -34.77 4.75
CA LYS A 89 -34.03 -35.63 4.91
C LYS A 89 -33.35 -35.41 6.26
N TRP A 90 -34.11 -34.99 7.26
CA TRP A 90 -33.59 -34.71 8.59
C TRP A 90 -33.17 -36.00 9.31
N HIS A 91 -31.98 -35.96 9.92
CA HIS A 91 -31.53 -36.98 10.86
C HIS A 91 -31.36 -36.33 12.22
N SER A 92 -32.02 -36.87 13.25
CA SER A 92 -31.88 -36.37 14.62
C SER A 92 -30.44 -36.49 15.12
N MET A 93 -30.05 -35.55 15.98
CA MET A 93 -28.76 -35.59 16.67
C MET A 93 -28.67 -36.84 17.55
N ALA A 94 -27.47 -37.42 17.63
CA ALA A 94 -27.18 -38.56 18.49
C ALA A 94 -26.24 -38.14 19.62
N SER A 95 -26.44 -38.69 20.81
CA SER A 95 -25.46 -38.57 21.90
C SER A 95 -24.28 -39.48 21.60
N LEU A 96 -23.09 -38.91 21.44
CA LEU A 96 -21.85 -39.63 21.11
C LEU A 96 -20.88 -39.60 22.30
N ASN A 97 -19.94 -40.55 22.34
CA ASN A 97 -18.90 -40.62 23.37
C ASN A 97 -17.51 -40.72 22.73
N CYS A 98 -16.57 -39.86 23.07
CA CYS A 98 -15.25 -39.84 22.42
C CYS A 98 -14.28 -40.91 22.92
N MET A 99 -14.47 -41.43 24.15
CA MET A 99 -13.46 -42.23 24.87
C MET A 99 -13.71 -43.74 24.83
N ARG A 100 -14.87 -44.19 24.33
CA ARG A 100 -15.21 -45.62 24.27
C ARG A 100 -14.66 -46.26 22.99
N LYS A 101 -14.10 -47.47 23.10
CA LYS A 101 -13.60 -48.23 21.94
C LYS A 101 -14.70 -48.62 20.93
N SER A 102 -15.97 -48.66 21.36
CA SER A 102 -17.12 -49.04 20.52
C SER A 102 -17.96 -47.85 20.06
N THR A 103 -17.39 -46.65 19.98
CA THR A 103 -18.12 -45.45 19.57
C THR A 103 -18.55 -45.55 18.11
N LYS A 104 -19.83 -45.32 17.86
CA LYS A 104 -20.40 -45.22 16.51
C LYS A 104 -20.44 -43.74 16.10
N PRO A 105 -20.13 -43.39 14.85
CA PRO A 105 -20.27 -42.02 14.36
C PRO A 105 -21.74 -41.62 14.29
N TRP A 106 -22.00 -40.32 14.16
CA TRP A 106 -23.36 -39.84 13.86
C TRP A 106 -23.78 -40.29 12.46
N ASN A 107 -24.82 -41.13 12.38
CA ASN A 107 -25.34 -41.67 11.11
C ASN A 107 -25.74 -40.56 10.11
N GLY A 108 -26.25 -39.43 10.62
CA GLY A 108 -26.63 -38.27 9.80
C GLY A 108 -25.46 -37.38 9.38
N GLY A 109 -24.26 -37.60 9.91
CA GLY A 109 -23.12 -36.69 9.79
C GLY A 109 -22.70 -36.44 8.36
N ARG A 110 -22.57 -37.50 7.55
CA ARG A 110 -22.18 -37.35 6.14
C ARG A 110 -23.25 -36.62 5.33
N SER A 111 -24.53 -36.99 5.52
CA SER A 111 -25.66 -36.34 4.87
C SER A 111 -25.71 -34.84 5.20
N MET A 112 -25.51 -34.46 6.46
CA MET A 112 -25.48 -33.06 6.89
C MET A 112 -24.27 -32.31 6.32
N LEU A 113 -23.07 -32.90 6.40
CA LEU A 113 -21.84 -32.32 5.89
C LEU A 113 -21.95 -32.00 4.39
N GLU A 114 -22.48 -32.92 3.58
CA GLU A 114 -22.68 -32.70 2.14
C GLU A 114 -23.67 -31.54 1.86
N THR A 115 -24.69 -31.36 2.69
CA THR A 115 -25.61 -30.23 2.56
C THR A 115 -24.96 -28.91 2.92
N ILE A 116 -24.11 -28.89 3.97
CA ILE A 116 -23.34 -27.70 4.35
C ILE A 116 -22.32 -27.35 3.25
N LYS A 117 -21.60 -28.33 2.70
CA LYS A 117 -20.60 -28.12 1.64
C LYS A 117 -21.19 -27.56 0.36
N LYS A 118 -22.41 -27.96 0.00
CA LYS A 118 -23.17 -27.40 -1.14
C LYS A 118 -23.90 -26.09 -0.80
N GLY A 119 -23.69 -25.59 0.41
CA GLY A 119 -24.20 -24.31 0.85
C GLY A 119 -23.49 -23.16 0.13
N HIS A 120 -24.28 -22.15 -0.23
CA HIS A 120 -23.80 -20.90 -0.80
C HIS A 120 -24.57 -19.79 -0.10
N ILE A 121 -23.86 -18.85 0.51
CA ILE A 121 -24.45 -17.69 1.16
C ILE A 121 -23.74 -16.42 0.73
N THR A 122 -24.42 -15.30 0.97
CA THR A 122 -23.78 -13.99 0.92
C THR A 122 -24.00 -13.27 2.24
N GLY A 123 -22.94 -13.09 2.99
CA GLY A 123 -22.95 -12.57 4.37
C GLY A 123 -22.08 -11.32 4.53
N LEU A 124 -21.48 -11.15 5.72
CA LEU A 124 -20.61 -10.02 6.05
C LEU A 124 -19.22 -10.15 5.42
N THR A 125 -18.75 -11.37 5.19
CA THR A 125 -17.46 -11.62 4.52
C THR A 125 -17.57 -11.61 2.99
N GLY A 126 -18.76 -11.36 2.45
CA GLY A 126 -19.05 -11.47 1.03
C GLY A 126 -19.68 -12.82 0.70
N VAL A 127 -19.23 -13.45 -0.38
CA VAL A 127 -19.68 -14.79 -0.76
C VAL A 127 -18.93 -15.82 0.08
N MET A 128 -19.66 -16.76 0.66
CA MET A 128 -19.08 -17.90 1.36
C MET A 128 -19.68 -19.20 0.83
N GLU A 129 -18.81 -20.09 0.38
CA GLU A 129 -19.12 -21.45 -0.05
C GLU A 129 -17.94 -22.38 0.26
N PHE A 130 -18.12 -23.69 0.09
CA PHE A 130 -17.06 -24.66 0.35
C PHE A 130 -16.73 -25.48 -0.89
N ARG A 131 -15.43 -25.60 -1.18
CA ARG A 131 -14.89 -26.52 -2.19
C ARG A 131 -15.03 -27.98 -1.76
N GLU A 132 -14.66 -28.89 -2.66
CA GLU A 132 -14.67 -30.34 -2.36
C GLU A 132 -13.73 -30.72 -1.20
N ASP A 133 -12.64 -29.98 -1.00
CA ASP A 133 -11.73 -30.12 0.15
C ASP A 133 -12.25 -29.45 1.44
N GLY A 134 -13.36 -28.72 1.36
CA GLY A 134 -13.94 -27.97 2.48
C GLY A 134 -13.37 -26.57 2.68
N ALA A 135 -12.52 -26.08 1.77
CA ALA A 135 -11.96 -24.72 1.85
C ALA A 135 -12.95 -23.67 1.33
N ASN A 136 -12.97 -22.49 1.98
CA ASN A 136 -13.60 -21.29 1.42
C ASN A 136 -12.65 -20.66 0.39
N PRO A 137 -13.04 -20.56 -0.91
CA PRO A 137 -12.15 -20.05 -1.94
C PRO A 137 -11.99 -18.53 -1.96
N TYR A 138 -12.89 -17.80 -1.29
CA TYR A 138 -13.00 -16.36 -1.44
C TYR A 138 -12.15 -15.61 -0.43
N VAL A 139 -11.26 -14.77 -0.95
CA VAL A 139 -10.48 -13.83 -0.15
C VAL A 139 -10.14 -12.60 -0.99
N GLN A 140 -10.15 -11.44 -0.34
CA GLN A 140 -9.83 -10.16 -0.96
C GLN A 140 -8.89 -9.36 -0.06
N PHE A 141 -7.92 -8.70 -0.68
CA PHE A 141 -6.96 -7.83 -0.02
C PHE A 141 -6.96 -6.45 -0.68
N GLU A 142 -6.63 -5.43 0.10
CA GLU A 142 -6.17 -4.17 -0.44
C GLU A 142 -4.69 -3.94 -0.15
N ILE A 143 -4.06 -3.21 -1.06
CA ILE A 143 -2.65 -2.87 -1.00
C ILE A 143 -2.57 -1.36 -0.88
N LEU A 144 -2.07 -0.90 0.26
CA LEU A 144 -1.88 0.50 0.61
C LEU A 144 -0.39 0.83 0.53
N GLY A 145 -0.07 2.05 0.14
CA GLY A 145 1.30 2.52 0.07
C GLY A 145 1.44 3.96 0.53
N THR A 146 2.56 4.23 1.18
CA THR A 146 2.90 5.59 1.61
C THR A 146 3.21 6.47 0.40
N SER A 147 2.55 7.62 0.33
CA SER A 147 2.92 8.72 -0.54
C SER A 147 3.67 9.77 0.28
N TYR A 148 4.77 10.27 -0.26
CA TYR A 148 5.51 11.37 0.34
C TYR A 148 5.22 12.62 -0.50
N SER A 149 4.66 13.64 0.13
CA SER A 149 4.52 14.96 -0.48
C SER A 149 5.28 15.98 0.37
N GLU A 150 6.07 16.83 -0.29
CA GLU A 150 6.78 17.93 0.37
C GLU A 150 5.81 18.96 0.99
N THR A 151 4.60 19.08 0.45
CA THR A 151 3.58 20.03 0.90
C THR A 151 2.56 19.46 1.89
N PHE A 152 2.26 18.16 1.81
CA PHE A 152 1.19 17.52 2.60
C PHE A 152 1.69 16.51 3.63
N GLY A 153 3.00 16.26 3.71
CA GLY A 153 3.59 15.27 4.61
C GLY A 153 3.46 13.83 4.11
N LYS A 154 3.54 12.87 5.04
CA LYS A 154 3.35 11.44 4.75
C LYS A 154 1.86 11.13 4.70
N ASP A 155 1.42 10.55 3.59
CA ASP A 155 0.04 10.13 3.38
C ASP A 155 -0.02 8.65 2.99
N VAL A 156 -1.19 8.02 3.11
CA VAL A 156 -1.43 6.62 2.77
C VAL A 156 -2.50 6.54 1.71
N ARG A 157 -2.15 5.95 0.56
CA ARG A 157 -3.09 5.77 -0.55
C ARG A 157 -3.24 4.31 -0.93
N ARG A 158 -4.45 3.92 -1.33
CA ARG A 158 -4.68 2.60 -1.93
C ARG A 158 -4.02 2.55 -3.31
N LEU A 159 -3.14 1.58 -3.48
CA LEU A 159 -2.40 1.34 -4.72
C LEU A 159 -3.11 0.34 -5.62
N ALA A 160 -3.64 -0.73 -5.03
CA ALA A 160 -4.29 -1.82 -5.75
C ALA A 160 -5.20 -2.61 -4.80
N THR A 161 -6.03 -3.47 -5.37
CA THR A 161 -6.71 -4.57 -4.68
C THR A 161 -6.26 -5.89 -5.28
N TRP A 162 -6.34 -6.96 -4.51
CA TRP A 162 -6.11 -8.32 -5.00
C TRP A 162 -7.27 -9.21 -4.56
N ASP A 163 -7.77 -10.05 -5.46
CA ASP A 163 -8.77 -11.06 -5.12
C ASP A 163 -8.42 -12.42 -5.74
N SER A 164 -8.98 -13.48 -5.16
CA SER A 164 -8.71 -14.87 -5.55
C SER A 164 -9.15 -15.23 -6.98
N GLU A 165 -10.02 -14.44 -7.61
CA GLU A 165 -10.55 -14.72 -8.96
C GLU A 165 -9.82 -13.94 -10.06
N LYS A 166 -9.59 -12.65 -9.84
CA LYS A 166 -9.06 -11.70 -10.83
C LYS A 166 -7.59 -11.37 -10.59
N GLY A 167 -7.03 -11.79 -9.46
CA GLY A 167 -5.68 -11.46 -9.07
C GLY A 167 -5.54 -9.96 -8.76
N LEU A 168 -4.41 -9.38 -9.18
CA LEU A 168 -4.11 -7.97 -8.91
C LEU A 168 -4.92 -7.04 -9.81
N ASN A 169 -5.67 -6.12 -9.20
CA ASN A 169 -6.37 -5.03 -9.85
C ASN A 169 -5.80 -3.68 -9.38
N GLY A 170 -5.11 -2.99 -10.28
CA GLY A 170 -4.39 -1.75 -10.01
C GLY A 170 -2.94 -1.83 -10.47
N SER A 171 -2.13 -0.85 -10.07
CA SER A 171 -0.70 -0.82 -10.40
C SER A 171 0.12 -0.52 -9.16
N LEU A 172 1.06 -1.42 -8.88
CA LEU A 172 2.10 -1.21 -7.87
C LEU A 172 3.34 -0.52 -8.46
N GLN A 173 3.29 -0.11 -9.73
CA GLN A 173 4.39 0.66 -10.28
C GLN A 173 4.52 1.94 -9.48
N GLU A 174 5.71 2.12 -8.90
CA GLU A 174 6.14 3.43 -8.49
C GLU A 174 6.01 4.33 -9.71
N ARG A 175 5.28 5.44 -9.58
CA ARG A 175 5.52 6.55 -10.49
C ARG A 175 7.01 6.81 -10.34
N ARG A 176 7.79 6.47 -11.36
CA ARG A 176 9.15 6.98 -11.48
C ARG A 176 9.02 8.47 -11.18
N LEU A 177 9.93 9.03 -10.36
CA LEU A 177 10.11 10.49 -10.33
C LEU A 177 10.02 10.91 -11.79
N GLY A 178 8.96 11.66 -12.11
CA GLY A 178 8.52 11.79 -13.49
C GLY A 178 9.66 12.30 -14.34
N ASN A 179 9.46 12.27 -15.65
CA ASN A 179 10.23 13.09 -16.58
C ASN A 179 10.04 14.61 -16.32
N ASP A 180 9.77 15.04 -15.07
CA ASP A 180 9.54 16.42 -14.63
C ASP A 180 10.74 17.33 -14.91
N LEU A 181 11.92 16.75 -15.14
CA LEU A 181 13.13 17.48 -15.50
C LEU A 181 13.50 17.35 -16.99
N GLN A 182 12.63 16.77 -17.83
CA GLN A 182 12.87 16.74 -19.27
C GLN A 182 12.97 18.16 -19.85
N GLY A 183 14.07 18.44 -20.53
CA GLY A 183 14.36 19.75 -21.09
C GLY A 183 14.99 20.76 -20.11
N VAL A 184 15.09 20.41 -18.82
CA VAL A 184 15.80 21.24 -17.84
C VAL A 184 17.31 21.00 -17.97
N THR A 185 18.09 22.08 -17.97
CA THR A 185 19.56 22.02 -17.94
C THR A 185 20.07 22.51 -16.58
N LEU A 186 20.63 21.60 -15.78
CA LEU A 186 21.15 21.89 -14.44
C LEU A 186 22.60 22.37 -14.50
N LYS A 187 22.91 23.46 -13.81
CA LYS A 187 24.31 23.89 -13.60
C LYS A 187 24.83 23.23 -12.33
N VAL A 188 25.82 22.35 -12.48
CA VAL A 188 26.38 21.53 -11.41
C VAL A 188 27.75 22.08 -11.02
N VAL A 189 27.86 22.62 -9.80
CA VAL A 189 29.14 23.05 -9.23
C VAL A 189 29.89 21.84 -8.66
N THR A 190 31.21 21.79 -8.85
CA THR A 190 32.03 20.69 -8.34
C THR A 190 33.42 21.15 -7.86
N VAL A 191 34.08 20.27 -7.11
CA VAL A 191 35.48 20.39 -6.67
C VAL A 191 36.21 19.16 -7.17
N LEU A 192 37.45 19.32 -7.63
CA LEU A 192 38.27 18.21 -8.10
C LEU A 192 38.77 17.42 -6.91
N GLU A 193 38.34 16.17 -6.80
CA GLU A 193 38.79 15.25 -5.78
C GLU A 193 38.82 13.84 -6.36
N GLU A 194 40.02 13.26 -6.46
CA GLU A 194 40.18 11.87 -6.91
C GLU A 194 39.69 10.92 -5.81
N PRO A 195 38.95 9.84 -6.14
CA PRO A 195 38.52 9.38 -7.47
C PRO A 195 37.09 9.82 -7.87
N PHE A 196 36.50 10.79 -7.15
CA PHE A 196 35.10 11.18 -7.28
C PHE A 196 34.84 12.08 -8.48
N VAL A 197 35.66 13.12 -8.67
CA VAL A 197 35.57 14.07 -9.78
C VAL A 197 36.97 14.44 -10.25
N MET A 198 37.26 14.08 -11.49
CA MET A 198 38.56 14.24 -12.14
C MET A 198 38.37 14.87 -13.50
N VAL A 199 39.37 15.61 -13.96
CA VAL A 199 39.38 16.12 -15.34
C VAL A 199 39.79 14.97 -16.26
N ALA A 200 38.95 14.65 -17.24
CA ALA A 200 39.30 13.76 -18.34
C ALA A 200 40.22 14.52 -19.33
N GLU A 201 40.79 13.82 -20.32
CA GLU A 201 41.75 14.43 -21.25
C GLU A 201 41.27 15.78 -21.80
N ASN A 202 42.09 16.83 -21.58
CA ASN A 202 41.80 18.17 -22.06
C ASN A 202 42.28 18.32 -23.49
N ILE A 203 41.35 18.42 -24.43
CA ILE A 203 41.64 18.84 -25.80
C ILE A 203 41.59 20.37 -25.84
N LEU A 204 42.67 21.02 -26.30
CA LEU A 204 42.77 22.48 -26.37
C LEU A 204 41.62 23.05 -27.23
N GLY A 205 40.78 23.91 -26.65
CA GLY A 205 39.63 24.52 -27.32
C GLY A 205 38.30 23.75 -27.17
N GLN A 206 38.29 22.59 -26.49
CA GLN A 206 37.05 21.89 -26.14
C GLN A 206 36.64 22.14 -24.67
N PRO A 207 35.33 22.07 -24.36
CA PRO A 207 34.87 22.13 -22.97
C PRO A 207 35.49 20.99 -22.15
N LYS A 208 35.90 21.31 -20.92
CA LYS A 208 36.48 20.32 -19.99
C LYS A 208 35.52 19.15 -19.81
N ARG A 209 36.04 17.94 -20.02
CA ARG A 209 35.30 16.71 -19.73
C ARG A 209 35.69 16.23 -18.33
N TYR A 210 34.73 15.71 -17.59
CA TYR A 210 34.94 15.20 -16.23
C TYR A 210 34.70 13.69 -16.21
N LYS A 211 35.38 12.97 -15.30
CA LYS A 211 35.23 11.54 -15.05
C LYS A 211 35.34 11.25 -13.54
N GLY A 212 34.84 10.11 -13.08
CA GLY A 212 34.93 9.68 -11.68
C GLY A 212 33.59 9.24 -11.12
N PHE A 213 33.59 8.68 -9.92
CA PHE A 213 32.40 8.05 -9.33
C PHE A 213 31.18 8.98 -9.27
N SER A 214 31.37 10.25 -8.88
CA SER A 214 30.27 11.21 -8.79
C SER A 214 29.72 11.62 -10.16
N ILE A 215 30.55 11.55 -11.21
CA ILE A 215 30.13 11.80 -12.59
C ILE A 215 29.28 10.64 -13.12
N ASP A 216 29.68 9.39 -12.84
CA ASP A 216 28.93 8.21 -13.25
C ASP A 216 27.52 8.19 -12.60
N VAL A 217 27.44 8.58 -11.33
CA VAL A 217 26.16 8.74 -10.61
C VAL A 217 25.32 9.86 -11.23
N LEU A 218 25.92 11.02 -11.54
CA LEU A 218 25.24 12.14 -12.18
C LEU A 218 24.69 11.77 -13.57
N ASP A 219 25.46 11.03 -14.37
CA ASP A 219 25.04 10.52 -15.68
C ASP A 219 23.86 9.55 -15.56
N ALA A 220 23.91 8.63 -14.60
CA ALA A 220 22.81 7.71 -14.35
C ALA A 220 21.52 8.45 -13.93
N LEU A 221 21.64 9.49 -13.09
CA LEU A 221 20.53 10.35 -12.70
C LEU A 221 19.98 11.13 -13.90
N ALA A 222 20.84 11.77 -14.69
CA ALA A 222 20.47 12.54 -15.88
C ALA A 222 19.72 11.68 -16.89
N LYS A 223 20.21 10.46 -17.14
CA LYS A 223 19.56 9.49 -18.02
C LYS A 223 18.20 9.01 -17.49
N ASN A 224 18.10 8.75 -16.20
CA ASN A 224 16.87 8.22 -15.59
C ASN A 224 15.78 9.27 -15.43
N LEU A 225 16.14 10.53 -15.18
CA LEU A 225 15.22 11.65 -14.94
C LEU A 225 15.03 12.56 -16.17
N GLY A 226 15.87 12.43 -17.19
CA GLY A 226 15.75 13.12 -18.47
C GLY A 226 16.27 14.56 -18.51
N PHE A 227 17.05 15.01 -17.51
CA PHE A 227 17.66 16.34 -17.51
C PHE A 227 19.00 16.38 -18.25
N LYS A 228 19.39 17.58 -18.70
CA LYS A 228 20.75 17.88 -19.16
C LYS A 228 21.52 18.57 -18.04
N TYR A 229 22.84 18.55 -18.07
CA TYR A 229 23.62 19.27 -17.08
C TYR A 229 24.90 19.86 -17.67
N GLU A 230 25.39 20.93 -17.04
CA GLU A 230 26.67 21.56 -17.33
C GLU A 230 27.49 21.62 -16.04
N ILE A 231 28.70 21.05 -16.05
CA ILE A 231 29.59 21.05 -14.90
C ILE A 231 30.48 22.27 -14.94
N TYR A 232 30.61 22.95 -13.79
CA TYR A 232 31.62 23.98 -13.58
C TYR A 232 32.32 23.78 -12.23
N GLN A 233 33.58 24.19 -12.16
CA GLN A 233 34.37 24.07 -10.94
C GLN A 233 34.11 25.27 -10.01
N ALA A 234 34.05 25.02 -8.70
CA ALA A 234 34.04 26.08 -7.71
C ALA A 234 35.23 27.04 -7.95
N PRO A 235 35.03 28.37 -7.96
CA PRO A 235 36.09 29.32 -8.36
C PRO A 235 37.36 29.24 -7.53
N ASP A 236 37.22 28.94 -6.23
CA ASP A 236 38.34 28.79 -5.29
C ASP A 236 38.82 27.34 -5.16
N GLY A 237 38.18 26.40 -5.85
CA GLY A 237 38.49 24.97 -5.82
C GLY A 237 38.25 24.30 -4.46
N LYS A 238 37.47 24.91 -3.56
CA LYS A 238 37.23 24.41 -2.20
C LYS A 238 35.77 24.04 -1.98
N TYR A 239 35.54 23.15 -1.01
CA TYR A 239 34.18 22.81 -0.55
C TYR A 239 33.44 24.01 0.02
N GLY A 240 34.10 24.75 0.90
CA GLY A 240 33.53 25.93 1.55
C GLY A 240 33.76 25.90 3.05
N HIS A 241 33.93 27.09 3.62
CA HIS A 241 33.93 27.34 5.05
C HIS A 241 33.16 28.61 5.34
N GLN A 242 32.62 28.70 6.56
CA GLN A 242 31.90 29.89 6.99
C GLN A 242 32.90 31.01 7.29
N LEU A 243 32.66 32.17 6.70
CA LEU A 243 33.41 33.40 6.91
C LEU A 243 32.90 34.14 8.14
N GLN A 244 33.68 35.10 8.65
CA GLN A 244 33.34 35.89 9.84
C GLN A 244 32.03 36.68 9.69
N ASN A 245 31.66 37.04 8.45
CA ASN A 245 30.41 37.71 8.13
C ASN A 245 29.22 36.73 7.98
N SER A 246 29.35 35.49 8.46
CA SER A 246 28.36 34.40 8.34
C SER A 246 28.03 33.96 6.91
N SER A 247 28.74 34.45 5.88
CA SER A 247 28.62 33.94 4.51
C SER A 247 29.52 32.71 4.30
N TRP A 248 29.27 31.96 3.22
CA TRP A 248 30.06 30.79 2.85
C TRP A 248 30.82 31.06 1.56
N ASN A 249 32.05 30.55 1.47
CA ASN A 249 32.79 30.45 0.22
C ASN A 249 32.71 29.03 -0.36
N GLY A 250 33.51 28.75 -1.40
CA GLY A 250 33.56 27.44 -2.02
C GLY A 250 32.29 27.01 -2.73
N MET A 251 32.22 25.71 -2.99
CA MET A 251 31.04 25.05 -3.54
C MET A 251 29.76 25.35 -2.75
N ILE A 252 29.84 25.38 -1.40
CA ILE A 252 28.71 25.72 -0.53
C ILE A 252 28.25 27.17 -0.75
N GLY A 253 29.21 28.10 -0.85
CA GLY A 253 28.92 29.51 -1.14
C GLY A 253 28.22 29.72 -2.47
N GLU A 254 28.62 28.99 -3.51
CA GLU A 254 27.98 29.02 -4.83
C GLU A 254 26.50 28.61 -4.76
N LEU A 255 26.19 27.54 -4.01
CA LEU A 255 24.80 27.07 -3.85
C LEU A 255 23.93 28.09 -3.11
N ILE A 256 24.42 28.62 -1.99
CA ILE A 256 23.67 29.60 -1.18
C ILE A 256 23.41 30.89 -1.95
N ASN A 257 24.43 31.40 -2.64
CA ASN A 257 24.31 32.66 -3.38
C ASN A 257 23.38 32.54 -4.58
N LYS A 258 23.31 31.37 -5.22
CA LYS A 258 22.39 31.14 -6.34
C LYS A 258 20.94 31.11 -5.87
N VAL A 259 20.63 30.39 -4.78
CA VAL A 259 19.29 30.35 -4.18
C VAL A 259 18.83 31.76 -3.81
N ARG A 260 19.68 32.54 -3.12
CA ARG A 260 19.34 33.94 -2.76
C ARG A 260 19.07 34.83 -3.96
N LYS A 261 19.81 34.67 -5.06
CA LYS A 261 19.60 35.44 -6.29
C LYS A 261 18.29 35.06 -6.99
N GLU A 262 17.95 33.78 -7.02
CA GLU A 262 16.69 33.30 -7.59
C GLU A 262 15.50 33.73 -6.73
N GLU A 263 15.59 33.66 -5.40
CA GLU A 263 14.58 34.20 -4.48
C GLU A 263 14.42 35.72 -4.63
N ALA A 264 15.53 36.47 -4.73
CA ALA A 264 15.48 37.92 -4.95
C ALA A 264 14.89 38.27 -6.32
N ALA A 265 15.20 37.49 -7.36
CA ALA A 265 14.60 37.67 -8.69
C ALA A 265 13.10 37.37 -8.66
N PHE A 266 12.67 36.33 -7.94
CA PHE A 266 11.26 36.00 -7.76
C PHE A 266 10.51 37.11 -7.02
N LYS A 267 11.05 37.62 -5.90
CA LYS A 267 10.46 38.75 -5.15
C LYS A 267 10.35 40.03 -5.98
N ASN A 268 11.39 40.35 -6.77
CA ASN A 268 11.35 41.47 -7.70
C ASN A 268 10.28 41.33 -8.80
N ILE A 269 9.95 40.09 -9.20
CA ILE A 269 8.89 39.82 -10.18
C ILE A 269 7.50 39.87 -9.53
N THR A 270 7.36 39.44 -8.26
CA THR A 270 6.08 39.41 -7.54
C THR A 270 5.73 40.73 -6.85
N GLY A 271 6.66 41.69 -6.77
CA GLY A 271 6.42 43.03 -6.23
C GLY A 271 6.28 43.07 -4.70
N GLU A 272 6.82 42.08 -3.98
CA GLU A 272 6.99 42.10 -2.52
C GLU A 272 8.38 42.63 -2.13
#